data_AF-A0A531AT99-F1
#
_entry.id   AF-A0A531AT99-F1
#
_cell.length_a   1.000
_cell.length_b   1.000
_cell.length_c   1.000
_cell.angle_alpha   90.00
_cell.angle_beta   90.00
_cell.angle_gamma   90.00
#
_symmetry.space_group_name_H-M   'P 1'
#
loop_
_entity.id
_entity.type
_entity.pdbx_description
1 polymer ?
#
loop_
_entity_poly.entity_id
_entity_poly.type
_entity_poly.pdbx_seq_one_letter_code
_entity_poly.pdbx_strand_id
1 'polypeptide(L)'
;MTRHLLPLALAAATAFPAMAGAADSPPQPRIVVTGEGEATAAPDLALLTLSVMREAKTARAALDANNDAMASVIAAMKSAGIKERDLQTAGIQISPRYNY
;
A
#
# COMPACT_ATOMS: atom_id res chain seq x y z
N MET A 1 18.03 -34.73 -79.19
CA MET A 1 18.88 -33.97 -78.26
C MET A 1 18.04 -32.91 -77.57
N THR A 2 18.14 -32.87 -76.23
CA THR A 2 17.82 -31.75 -75.32
C THR A 2 16.39 -31.21 -75.22
N ARG A 3 15.37 -32.05 -74.94
CA ARG A 3 14.00 -31.58 -74.54
C ARG A 3 13.33 -32.34 -73.38
N HIS A 4 14.09 -33.05 -72.53
CA HIS A 4 13.52 -33.85 -71.43
C HIS A 4 13.96 -33.43 -70.02
N LEU A 5 14.59 -32.27 -69.85
CA LEU A 5 15.01 -31.76 -68.53
C LEU A 5 13.98 -30.82 -67.87
N LEU A 6 12.85 -30.54 -68.53
CA LEU A 6 11.79 -29.69 -67.99
C LEU A 6 10.81 -30.37 -66.99
N PRO A 7 10.48 -31.68 -67.06
CA PRO A 7 9.47 -32.26 -66.17
C PRO A 7 10.00 -32.54 -64.76
N LEU A 8 11.33 -32.61 -64.56
CA LEU A 8 11.93 -32.91 -63.25
C LEU A 8 11.96 -31.69 -62.32
N ALA A 9 11.98 -30.46 -62.86
CA ALA A 9 11.87 -29.24 -62.06
C ALA A 9 10.44 -28.95 -61.58
N LEU A 10 9.43 -29.50 -62.27
CA LEU A 10 8.01 -29.31 -61.91
C LEU A 10 7.55 -30.28 -60.80
N ALA A 11 8.22 -31.43 -60.64
CA ALA A 11 7.90 -32.43 -59.62
C ALA A 11 8.50 -32.10 -58.23
N ALA A 12 9.49 -31.20 -58.15
CA ALA A 12 10.09 -30.78 -56.88
C ALA A 12 9.33 -29.62 -56.20
N ALA A 13 8.43 -28.95 -56.91
CA ALA A 13 7.62 -27.86 -56.36
C ALA A 13 6.33 -28.34 -55.66
N THR A 14 5.96 -29.61 -55.80
CA THR A 14 4.72 -30.17 -55.22
C THR A 14 4.94 -30.88 -53.88
N ALA A 15 6.19 -31.03 -53.42
CA ALA A 15 6.53 -31.72 -52.17
C ALA A 15 6.64 -30.80 -50.93
N PHE A 16 6.19 -29.55 -51.01
CA PHE A 16 6.06 -28.68 -49.84
C PHE A 16 4.68 -28.01 -49.77
N PRO A 17 3.68 -28.71 -49.21
CA PRO A 17 2.67 -28.00 -48.44
C PRO A 17 2.42 -28.74 -47.11
N ALA A 18 3.29 -28.54 -46.12
CA ALA A 18 2.98 -28.95 -44.74
C ALA A 18 3.79 -28.15 -43.69
N MET A 19 4.04 -26.88 -43.95
CA MET A 19 4.49 -25.92 -42.94
C MET A 19 3.62 -24.66 -43.06
N ALA A 20 2.31 -24.82 -42.89
CA ALA A 20 1.39 -23.70 -42.73
C ALA A 20 0.19 -24.20 -41.93
N GLY A 21 0.25 -23.97 -40.62
CA GLY A 21 -0.78 -24.38 -39.68
C GLY A 21 -0.31 -24.38 -38.24
N ALA A 22 0.69 -23.55 -37.90
CA ALA A 22 0.89 -23.17 -36.52
C ALA A 22 -0.31 -22.31 -36.13
N ALA A 23 -1.20 -22.91 -35.34
CA ALA A 23 -2.17 -22.29 -34.45
C ALA A 23 -2.95 -21.10 -35.03
N ASP A 24 -4.10 -21.39 -35.65
CA ASP A 24 -5.19 -20.40 -35.69
C ASP A 24 -6.52 -21.13 -35.47
N SER A 25 -6.75 -21.54 -34.22
CA SER A 25 -8.12 -21.80 -33.79
C SER A 25 -8.85 -20.46 -33.80
N PRO A 26 -10.00 -20.33 -34.48
CA PRO A 26 -10.71 -19.06 -34.51
C PRO A 26 -11.00 -18.62 -33.06
N PRO A 27 -10.73 -17.35 -32.71
CA PRO A 27 -10.94 -16.87 -31.36
C PRO A 27 -12.40 -17.11 -30.94
N GLN A 28 -12.59 -17.81 -29.82
CA GLN A 28 -13.91 -18.11 -29.28
C GLN A 28 -14.67 -16.80 -29.00
N PRO A 29 -15.99 -16.72 -29.26
CA PRO A 29 -16.77 -15.51 -29.01
C PRO A 29 -16.64 -15.06 -27.55
N ARG A 30 -16.07 -13.87 -27.31
CA ARG A 30 -15.92 -13.29 -25.97
C ARG A 30 -16.28 -11.81 -26.01
N ILE A 31 -16.95 -11.37 -24.96
CA ILE A 31 -17.13 -9.96 -24.65
C ILE A 31 -16.07 -9.59 -23.60
N VAL A 32 -15.22 -8.62 -23.93
CA VAL A 32 -14.22 -8.08 -23.01
C VAL A 32 -14.67 -6.68 -22.64
N VAL A 33 -14.86 -6.42 -21.35
CA VAL A 33 -15.19 -5.10 -20.82
C VAL A 33 -14.14 -4.67 -19.82
N THR A 34 -13.79 -3.39 -19.87
CA THR A 34 -12.99 -2.70 -18.87
C THR A 34 -13.88 -1.72 -18.15
N GLY A 35 -13.96 -1.83 -16.83
CA GLY A 35 -14.72 -0.91 -15.98
C GLY A 35 -13.78 -0.21 -15.01
N GLU A 36 -13.92 1.10 -14.90
CA GLU A 36 -13.32 1.90 -13.83
C GLU A 36 -14.39 2.22 -12.79
N GLY A 37 -14.02 2.19 -11.52
CA GLY A 37 -14.89 2.49 -10.40
C GLY A 37 -14.20 3.43 -9.44
N GLU A 38 -14.86 4.54 -9.12
CA GLU A 38 -14.43 5.49 -8.11
C GLU A 38 -15.46 5.49 -6.97
N ALA A 39 -14.97 5.51 -5.73
CA ALA A 39 -15.80 5.68 -4.55
C ALA A 39 -15.17 6.76 -3.68
N THR A 40 -15.96 7.77 -3.35
CA THR A 40 -15.57 8.85 -2.43
C THR A 40 -16.41 8.75 -1.16
N ALA A 41 -15.75 8.95 -0.02
CA ALA A 41 -16.40 8.98 1.29
C ALA A 41 -15.74 10.04 2.16
N ALA A 42 -16.54 10.68 3.01
CA ALA A 42 -16.02 11.60 4.01
C ALA A 42 -15.33 10.82 5.14
N PRO A 43 -14.20 11.30 5.69
CA PRO A 43 -13.56 10.69 6.86
C PRO A 43 -14.48 10.73 8.09
N ASP A 44 -14.51 9.65 8.86
CA ASP A 44 -15.36 9.47 10.04
C ASP A 44 -14.57 9.35 11.36
N LEU A 45 -13.23 9.38 11.29
CA LEU A 45 -12.35 9.21 12.44
C LEU A 45 -11.21 10.25 12.42
N ALA A 46 -10.91 10.81 13.60
CA ALA A 46 -9.75 11.68 13.82
C ALA A 46 -8.80 11.05 14.85
N LEU A 47 -7.51 10.91 14.50
CA LEU A 47 -6.46 10.55 15.44
C LEU A 47 -5.69 11.81 15.84
N LEU A 48 -5.59 12.07 17.13
CA LEU A 48 -4.87 13.22 17.67
C LEU A 48 -3.70 12.73 18.53
N THR A 49 -2.51 13.29 18.29
CA THR A 49 -1.32 13.05 19.11
C THR A 49 -1.04 14.30 19.93
N LEU A 50 -1.07 14.16 21.25
CA LEU A 50 -0.81 15.24 22.20
C LEU A 50 0.41 14.89 23.04
N SER A 51 1.22 15.90 23.38
CA SER A 51 2.44 15.72 24.17
C SER A 51 2.39 16.56 25.44
N VAL A 52 2.71 15.94 26.58
CA VAL A 52 2.85 16.63 27.87
C VAL A 52 4.33 16.75 28.20
N MET A 53 4.84 17.98 28.26
CA MET A 53 6.23 18.27 28.60
C MET A 53 6.33 18.89 30.00
N ARG A 54 7.29 18.41 30.79
CA ARG A 54 7.65 18.97 32.11
C ARG A 54 9.16 19.02 32.25
N GLU A 55 9.62 20.05 32.94
CA GLU A 55 11.04 20.30 33.17
C GLU A 55 11.28 20.43 34.67
N ALA A 56 12.39 19.88 35.13
CA ALA A 56 12.82 20.00 36.51
C ALA A 56 14.35 19.90 36.61
N LYS A 57 14.88 20.25 37.78
CA LYS A 57 16.31 20.19 38.08
C LYS A 57 16.87 18.77 38.08
N THR A 58 16.02 17.76 38.34
CA THR A 58 16.41 16.35 38.33
C THR A 58 15.48 15.56 37.43
N ALA A 59 16.01 14.49 36.84
CA ALA A 59 15.22 13.58 36.00
C ALA A 59 14.01 13.01 36.74
N ARG A 60 14.20 12.65 38.03
CA ARG A 60 13.13 12.12 38.89
C ARG A 60 12.01 13.12 39.07
N ALA A 61 12.33 14.34 39.48
CA ALA A 61 11.33 15.38 39.68
C ALA A 61 10.59 15.74 38.38
N ALA A 62 11.27 15.70 37.23
CA ALA A 62 10.65 15.95 35.93
C ALA A 62 9.65 14.86 35.57
N LEU A 63 10.00 13.58 35.82
CA LEU A 63 9.12 12.44 35.57
C LEU A 63 7.91 12.42 36.51
N ASP A 64 8.13 12.63 37.80
CA ASP A 64 7.04 12.65 38.79
C ASP A 64 6.03 13.77 38.45
N ALA A 65 6.51 14.97 38.16
CA ALA A 65 5.66 16.09 37.72
C ALA A 65 4.95 15.81 36.38
N ASN A 66 5.58 15.04 35.48
CA ASN A 66 4.95 14.63 34.22
C ASN A 66 3.83 13.62 34.45
N ASN A 67 4.04 12.64 35.31
CA ASN A 67 3.05 11.63 35.66
C ASN A 67 1.80 12.27 36.27
N ASP A 68 1.96 13.20 37.21
CA ASP A 68 0.84 13.92 37.83
C ASP A 68 0.06 14.76 36.81
N ALA A 69 0.78 15.44 35.92
CA ALA A 69 0.18 16.20 34.83
C ALA A 69 -0.58 15.31 33.84
N MET A 70 0.01 14.17 33.47
CA MET A 70 -0.60 13.21 32.55
C MET A 70 -1.87 12.60 33.14
N ALA A 71 -1.86 12.23 34.42
CA ALA A 71 -3.03 11.73 35.13
C ALA A 71 -4.17 12.76 35.12
N SER A 72 -3.84 14.04 35.34
CA SER A 72 -4.81 15.15 35.29
C SER A 72 -5.41 15.33 33.90
N VAL A 73 -4.59 15.23 32.84
CA VAL A 73 -5.06 15.31 31.44
C VAL A 73 -5.99 14.14 31.12
N ILE A 74 -5.62 12.91 31.49
CA ILE A 74 -6.46 11.73 31.26
C ILE A 74 -7.80 11.87 31.98
N ALA A 75 -7.80 12.35 33.23
CA ALA A 75 -9.02 12.60 33.98
C ALA A 75 -9.90 13.67 33.30
N ALA A 76 -9.31 14.77 32.83
CA ALA A 76 -10.02 15.81 32.10
C ALA A 76 -10.64 15.28 30.80
N MET A 77 -9.90 14.48 30.03
CA MET A 77 -10.39 13.87 28.78
C MET A 77 -11.54 12.88 29.04
N LYS A 78 -11.44 12.08 30.10
CA LYS A 78 -12.54 11.20 30.55
C LYS A 78 -13.78 12.03 30.95
N SER A 79 -13.58 13.15 31.66
CA SER A 79 -14.69 14.04 32.04
C SER A 79 -15.33 14.76 30.85
N ALA A 80 -14.57 15.00 29.77
CA ALA A 80 -15.07 15.55 28.52
C ALA A 80 -15.85 14.53 27.66
N GLY A 81 -15.99 13.29 28.14
CA GLY A 81 -16.78 12.25 27.47
C GLY A 81 -15.98 11.35 26.54
N ILE A 82 -14.65 11.46 26.51
CA ILE A 82 -13.81 10.54 25.73
C ILE A 82 -13.77 9.19 26.45
N LYS A 83 -14.09 8.12 25.72
CA LYS A 83 -14.10 6.76 26.28
C LYS A 83 -12.67 6.30 26.53
N GLU A 84 -12.48 5.50 27.58
CA GLU A 84 -11.17 4.97 27.94
C GLU A 84 -10.50 4.16 26.83
N ARG A 85 -11.29 3.49 25.97
CA ARG A 85 -10.78 2.76 24.80
C ARG A 85 -10.10 3.64 23.74
N ASP A 86 -10.47 4.93 23.70
CA ASP A 86 -9.99 5.89 22.71
C ASP A 86 -8.78 6.69 23.24
N LEU A 87 -8.39 6.46 24.50
CA LEU A 87 -7.24 7.10 25.13
C LEU A 87 -6.06 6.12 25.21
N GLN A 88 -4.93 6.50 24.62
CA GLN A 88 -3.69 5.73 24.71
C GLN A 88 -2.53 6.66 25.03
N THR A 89 -1.68 6.23 25.97
CA THR A 89 -0.42 6.91 26.28
C THR A 89 0.69 6.35 25.40
N ALA A 90 1.41 7.22 24.71
CA ALA A 90 2.62 6.87 23.98
C ALA A 90 3.85 6.90 24.89
N GLY A 91 4.98 6.36 24.42
CA GLY A 91 6.21 6.20 25.20
C GLY A 91 6.74 7.49 25.86
N ILE A 92 7.61 7.32 26.85
CA ILE A 92 8.21 8.40 27.63
C ILE A 92 9.59 8.75 27.04
N GLN A 93 9.85 10.05 26.86
CA GLN A 93 11.15 10.57 26.45
C GLN A 93 11.66 11.56 27.49
N ILE A 94 12.91 11.40 27.92
CA ILE A 94 13.60 12.34 28.81
C ILE A 94 14.90 12.80 28.18
N SER A 95 15.19 14.09 28.26
CA SER A 95 16.41 14.66 27.66
C SER A 95 16.95 15.79 28.53
N PRO A 96 18.28 15.86 28.76
CA PRO A 96 18.89 16.95 29.49
C PRO A 96 18.78 18.26 28.69
N ARG A 97 18.57 19.38 29.40
CA ARG A 97 18.59 20.73 28.82
C ARG A 97 19.85 21.46 29.26
N TYR A 98 20.65 21.91 28.30
CA TYR A 98 21.83 22.73 28.53
C TYR A 98 21.55 24.17 28.08
N ASN A 99 21.97 25.15 28.88
CA ASN A 99 22.00 26.55 28.47
C ASN A 99 23.48 26.93 28.30
N TYR A 100 23.83 27.46 27.13
CA TYR A 100 25.19 27.88 26.75
C TYR A 100 25.35 29.40 26.85
#